data_AF-A0AAX0VDB0-F1
#
_entry.id   AF-A0AAX0VDB0-F1
#
_cell.length_a   1.000
_cell.length_b   1.000
_cell.length_c   1.000
_cell.angle_alpha   90.00
_cell.angle_beta   90.00
_cell.angle_gamma   90.00
#
_symmetry.space_group_name_H-M   'P 1'
#
loop_
_entity.id
_entity.type
_entity.pdbx_description
1 polymer ?
#
loop_
_entity_poly.entity_id
_entity_poly.type
_entity_poly.pdbx_seq_one_letter_code
_entity_poly.pdbx_strand_id
1 'polypeptide(L)' 'MTKSSKEVETIDQLLADPWAVDIQDIWEQTAHNPNPDPDKRKLFDALHTYLLDKRQEQIINEKHFVI' A
#
# COMPACT_ATOMS: atom_id res chain seq x y z
N MET A 1 24.53 0.38 -10.12
CA MET A 1 23.38 1.15 -9.59
C MET A 1 22.13 0.50 -10.11
N THR A 2 21.52 -0.38 -9.33
CA THR A 2 20.18 -0.90 -9.60
C THR A 2 19.25 0.31 -9.66
N LYS A 3 18.62 0.56 -10.82
CA LYS A 3 17.53 1.54 -10.89
C LYS A 3 16.52 1.12 -9.84
N SER A 4 16.26 1.96 -8.84
CA SER A 4 15.11 1.74 -7.97
C SER A 4 13.89 1.70 -8.88
N SER A 5 13.24 0.55 -8.99
CA SER A 5 11.95 0.48 -9.66
C SER A 5 11.02 1.40 -8.90
N LYS A 6 10.18 2.17 -9.62
CA LYS A 6 9.16 3.04 -8.99
C LYS A 6 8.36 2.29 -7.91
N GLU A 7 8.13 0.99 -8.11
CA GLU A 7 7.49 0.08 -7.14
C GLU A 7 8.20 0.05 -5.77
N VAL A 8 9.53 0.02 -5.74
CA VAL A 8 10.32 -0.02 -4.50
C VAL A 8 10.22 1.31 -3.75
N GLU A 9 10.28 2.41 -4.49
CA GLU A 9 10.11 3.75 -3.92
C GLU A 9 8.71 3.94 -3.31
N THR A 10 7.67 3.43 -3.98
CA THR A 10 6.29 3.42 -3.44
C THR A 10 6.19 2.58 -2.17
N ILE A 11 6.89 1.45 -2.08
CA ILE A 11 6.91 0.62 -0.86
C ILE A 11 7.60 1.38 0.28
N ASP A 12 8.77 1.98 0.03
CA ASP A 12 9.50 2.75 1.04
C ASP A 12 8.67 3.94 1.55
N GLN A 13 7.95 4.64 0.65
CA GLN A 13 7.04 5.72 1.02
C GLN A 13 5.87 5.23 1.88
N LEU A 14 5.24 4.12 1.49
CA LEU A 14 4.14 3.52 2.25
C LEU A 14 4.55 3.06 3.65
N LEU A 15 5.78 2.53 3.79
CA LEU A 15 6.34 2.12 5.08
C LEU A 15 6.70 3.32 5.96
N ALA A 16 7.11 4.45 5.37
CA ALA A 16 7.42 5.67 6.10
C ALA A 16 6.17 6.45 6.51
N ASP A 17 5.20 6.59 5.61
CA ASP A 17 3.92 7.26 5.84
C ASP A 17 2.78 6.57 5.05
N PRO A 18 1.86 5.88 5.73
CA PRO A 18 0.74 5.21 5.07
C PRO A 18 -0.25 6.19 4.39
N TRP A 19 -0.21 7.49 4.65
CA TRP A 19 -1.06 8.48 3.96
C TRP A 19 -0.40 9.08 2.72
N ALA A 20 0.92 8.94 2.56
CA ALA A 20 1.67 9.52 1.45
C ALA A 20 1.47 8.79 0.11
N VAL A 21 0.89 7.59 0.14
CA VAL A 21 0.67 6.76 -1.04
C VAL A 21 -0.82 6.67 -1.37
N ASP A 22 -1.17 6.77 -2.65
CA ASP A 22 -2.56 6.54 -3.07
C ASP A 22 -2.90 5.04 -2.99
N ILE A 23 -3.88 4.71 -2.17
CA ILE A 23 -4.35 3.33 -2.01
C ILE A 23 -5.05 2.83 -3.28
N GLN A 24 -5.68 3.73 -4.03
CA GLN A 24 -6.33 3.39 -5.29
C GLN A 24 -5.29 2.96 -6.33
N ASP A 25 -4.14 3.64 -6.39
CA ASP A 25 -3.04 3.27 -7.29
C ASP A 25 -2.48 1.88 -6.99
N ILE A 26 -2.38 1.49 -5.71
CA ILE A 26 -1.97 0.12 -5.32
C ILE A 26 -3.02 -0.90 -5.75
N TRP A 27 -4.31 -0.60 -5.53
CA TRP A 27 -5.40 -1.48 -5.93
C TRP A 27 -5.50 -1.63 -7.45
N GLU A 28 -5.33 -0.56 -8.22
CA GLU A 28 -5.34 -0.64 -9.68
C GLU A 28 -4.20 -1.50 -10.22
N GLN A 29 -3.02 -1.47 -9.57
CA GLN A 29 -1.92 -2.39 -9.90
C GLN A 29 -2.23 -3.86 -9.59
N THR A 30 -3.04 -4.15 -8.55
CA THR A 30 -3.54 -5.52 -8.29
C THR A 30 -4.60 -5.97 -9.31
N ALA A 31 -5.51 -5.07 -9.69
CA ALA A 31 -6.76 -5.42 -10.36
C ALA A 31 -6.69 -5.32 -11.89
N HIS A 32 -5.95 -4.35 -12.44
CA HIS A 32 -5.98 -4.00 -13.86
C HIS A 32 -4.76 -4.47 -14.65
N ASN A 33 -3.78 -5.13 -14.02
CA ASN A 33 -2.65 -5.66 -14.76
C ASN A 33 -3.11 -6.93 -15.51
N PRO A 34 -3.17 -6.95 -16.86
CA PRO A 34 -3.88 -7.99 -17.62
C PRO A 34 -3.21 -9.37 -17.60
N ASN A 35 -1.98 -9.46 -17.07
CA ASN A 35 -1.28 -10.72 -16.83
C ASN A 35 -0.22 -10.53 -15.73
N PRO A 36 -0.63 -10.29 -14.47
CA PRO A 36 0.32 -10.03 -13.40
C PRO A 36 1.00 -11.34 -13.01
N ASP A 37 2.31 -11.27 -12.84
CA ASP A 37 3.07 -12.33 -12.17
C ASP A 37 2.37 -12.67 -10.83
N PRO A 38 2.07 -13.95 -10.54
CA PRO A 38 1.38 -14.36 -9.33
C PRO A 38 2.03 -13.83 -8.05
N ASP A 39 3.36 -13.72 -8.03
CA ASP A 39 4.08 -13.23 -6.86
C ASP A 39 3.97 -11.70 -6.73
N LYS A 40 3.96 -10.98 -7.86
CA LYS A 40 3.68 -9.53 -7.84
C LYS A 40 2.27 -9.23 -7.37
N ARG A 41 1.27 -10.00 -7.82
CA ARG A 41 -0.11 -9.83 -7.38
C ARG A 41 -0.23 -10.01 -5.87
N LYS A 42 0.36 -11.07 -5.32
CA LYS A 42 0.40 -11.31 -3.87
C LYS A 42 1.08 -10.18 -3.10
N LEU A 43 2.17 -9.62 -3.63
CA LEU A 43 2.85 -8.49 -3.02
C LEU A 43 1.92 -7.27 -2.94
N PHE A 44 1.30 -6.87 -4.05
CA PHE A 44 0.42 -5.71 -4.05
C PHE A 44 -0.86 -5.93 -3.23
N ASP A 45 -1.41 -7.15 -3.22
CA ASP A 45 -2.53 -7.51 -2.33
C ASP A 45 -2.13 -7.35 -0.86
N ALA A 46 -0.94 -7.84 -0.47
CA ALA A 46 -0.43 -7.70 0.89
C ALA A 46 -0.15 -6.23 1.28
N LEU A 47 0.40 -5.43 0.36
CA LEU A 47 0.63 -4.00 0.57
C LEU A 47 -0.69 -3.25 0.76
N HIS A 48 -1.71 -3.57 -0.05
CA HIS A 48 -3.04 -2.99 0.06
C HIS A 48 -3.67 -3.30 1.43
N THR A 49 -3.64 -4.57 1.86
CA THR A 49 -4.14 -4.96 3.19
C THR A 49 -3.38 -4.27 4.33
N TYR A 50 -2.04 -4.24 4.27
CA TYR A 50 -1.22 -3.56 5.28
C TYR A 50 -1.57 -2.06 5.38
N LEU A 51 -1.75 -1.39 4.24
CA LEU A 51 -2.10 0.03 4.20
C LEU A 51 -3.46 0.31 4.84
N LEU A 52 -4.45 -0.54 4.55
CA LEU A 52 -5.77 -0.45 5.16
C LEU A 52 -5.68 -0.59 6.68
N ASP A 53 -4.99 -1.62 7.17
CA ASP A 53 -4.84 -1.87 8.60
C ASP A 53 -4.16 -0.70 9.31
N LYS A 54 -3.10 -0.13 8.72
CA LYS A 54 -2.36 1.01 9.30
C LYS A 54 -3.20 2.27 9.36
N ARG A 55 -3.92 2.59 8.28
CA ARG A 55 -4.82 3.76 8.27
C ARG A 55 -5.96 3.59 9.26
N GLN A 56 -6.53 2.38 9.36
CA GLN A 56 -7.56 2.08 10.34
C GLN A 56 -7.04 2.22 11.77
N GLU A 57 -5.86 1.69 12.09
CA GLU A 57 -5.21 1.85 13.39
C GLU A 57 -5.05 3.34 13.74
N GLN A 58 -4.60 4.17 12.79
CA GLN A 58 -4.45 5.60 13.01
C GLN A 58 -5.78 6.30 13.23
N ILE A 59 -6.80 6.03 12.41
CA ILE A 59 -8.15 6.61 12.55
C ILE A 59 -8.79 6.22 13.90
N ILE A 60 -8.66 4.96 14.31
CA ILE A 60 -9.23 4.47 15.58
C ILE A 60 -8.51 5.11 16.77
N ASN A 61 -7.19 5.32 16.66
CA ASN A 61 -6.40 5.99 17.69
C ASN A 61 -6.57 7.52 17.70
N GLU A 62 -7.21 8.11 16.70
CA GLU A 62 -7.59 9.52 16.78
C GLU A 62 -8.58 9.74 17.91
N LYS A 63 -8.40 10.83 18.66
CA LYS A 63 -9.18 11.15 19.88
C LYS A 63 -10.69 11.22 19.68
N HIS A 64 -11.16 11.27 18.44
CA HIS A 64 -12.58 11.24 18.10
C HIS A 64 -13.21 9.84 18.14
N PHE A 65 -12.40 8.77 18.15
CA PHE A 65 -12.85 7.37 18.14
C PHE A 65 -12.51 6.57 19.41
N VAL A 66 -11.68 7.11 20.31
CA VAL A 66 -11.42 6.50 21.62
C VAL A 66 -12.59 6.85 22.55
N ILE A 67 -13.45 5.86 22.81
CA ILE A 67 -14.64 5.93 23.67
C ILE A 67 -14.25 5.98 25.15
#